data_AF-Q8H1A8-F1
#
_entry.id   AF-Q8H1A8-F1
#
_cell.length_a   1.000
_cell.length_b   1.000
_cell.length_c   1.000
_cell.angle_alpha   90.00
_cell.angle_beta   90.00
_cell.angle_gamma   90.00
#
_symmetry.space_group_name_H-M   'P 1'
#
loop_
_entity.id
_entity.type
_entity.pdbx_description
1 polymer ?
#
loop_
_entity_poly.entity_id
_entity_poly.type
_entity_poly.pdbx_seq_one_letter_code
_entity_poly.pdbx_strand_id
1 'polypeptide(L)'
;DCNLVLYDVDKPIWASNTGGLARGCHLSMQSDGNLVVYSPSGNRPIWASNTQGENGNYVCIVQKDRNVVIYGTARWATGTYTGTVGISGFATGMAGIIKSVTDKSAK
;
A
#
# COMPACT_ATOMS: atom_id res chain seq x y z
N ASP A 1 -8.38 15.48 13.15
CA ASP A 1 -9.87 15.52 13.06
C ASP A 1 -10.48 14.28 12.42
N CYS A 2 -9.68 13.26 12.03
CA CYS A 2 -10.15 12.06 11.34
C CYS A 2 -10.70 12.30 9.92
N ASN A 3 -10.27 13.36 9.25
CA ASN A 3 -10.55 13.57 7.83
C ASN A 3 -9.35 13.10 6.98
N LEU A 4 -9.58 12.17 6.05
CA LEU A 4 -8.60 11.83 5.03
C LEU A 4 -8.78 12.80 3.87
N VAL A 5 -7.75 13.57 3.53
CA VAL A 5 -7.86 14.65 2.55
C VAL A 5 -6.66 14.62 1.61
N LEU A 6 -6.92 14.75 0.31
CA LEU A 6 -5.90 15.01 -0.69
C LEU A 6 -5.85 16.51 -0.92
N TYR A 7 -4.66 17.10 -0.78
CA TYR A 7 -4.39 18.51 -1.03
C TYR A 7 -3.58 18.69 -2.31
N ASP A 8 -3.88 19.76 -3.05
CA ASP A 8 -3.01 20.36 -4.05
C ASP A 8 -2.42 21.65 -3.46
N VAL A 9 -1.18 21.55 -2.97
CA VAL A 9 -0.52 22.57 -2.13
C VAL A 9 -1.33 22.84 -0.86
N ASP A 10 -2.15 23.89 -0.83
CA ASP A 10 -3.01 24.26 0.30
C ASP A 10 -4.51 24.09 -0.01
N LYS A 11 -4.85 23.67 -1.23
CA LYS A 11 -6.24 23.50 -1.67
C LYS A 11 -6.69 22.05 -1.46
N PRO A 12 -7.70 21.78 -0.62
CA PRO A 12 -8.29 20.44 -0.55
C PRO A 12 -9.00 20.14 -1.89
N ILE A 13 -8.61 19.05 -2.55
CA ILE A 13 -9.17 18.64 -3.84
C ILE A 13 -10.03 17.38 -3.76
N TRP A 14 -9.87 16.59 -2.69
CA TRP A 14 -10.74 15.46 -2.36
C TRP A 14 -10.71 15.20 -0.86
N ALA A 15 -11.82 14.73 -0.28
CA ALA A 15 -11.88 14.34 1.13
C ALA A 15 -12.83 13.16 1.37
N SER A 16 -12.54 12.37 2.40
CA SER A 16 -13.46 11.34 2.93
C SER A 16 -14.69 11.93 3.61
N ASN A 17 -14.66 13.23 3.93
CA ASN A 17 -15.70 13.98 4.64
C ASN A 17 -16.04 13.38 6.02
N THR A 18 -15.00 12.92 6.73
CA THR A 18 -15.12 12.32 8.07
C THR A 18 -14.55 13.18 9.20
N GLY A 19 -14.27 14.46 8.89
CA GLY A 19 -13.80 15.43 9.87
C GLY A 19 -14.76 15.58 11.05
N GLY A 20 -14.22 15.49 12.26
CA GLY A 20 -14.97 15.65 13.51
C GLY A 20 -15.71 14.41 14.00
N LEU A 21 -15.78 13.33 13.21
CA LEU A 21 -16.47 12.10 13.62
C LEU A 21 -15.74 11.33 14.73
N ALA A 22 -14.44 11.52 14.86
CA ALA A 22 -13.59 10.90 15.87
C ALA A 22 -12.28 11.69 16.06
N ARG A 23 -11.39 11.19 16.92
CA ARG A 23 -10.00 11.66 17.08
C ARG A 23 -9.05 10.46 17.08
N GLY A 24 -7.80 10.67 16.68
CA GLY A 24 -6.77 9.62 16.70
C GLY A 24 -6.96 8.50 15.67
N CYS A 25 -7.60 8.79 14.54
CA CYS A 25 -7.83 7.78 13.50
C CYS A 25 -6.57 7.39 12.76
N HIS A 26 -6.58 6.19 12.18
CA HIS A 26 -5.54 5.70 11.29
C HIS A 26 -6.13 5.22 9.96
N LEU A 27 -5.31 5.29 8.91
CA LEU A 27 -5.62 4.76 7.59
C LEU A 27 -5.01 3.36 7.48
N SER A 28 -5.76 2.39 6.96
CA SER A 28 -5.30 1.02 6.75
C SER A 28 -5.64 0.56 5.34
N MET A 29 -4.63 0.11 4.60
CA MET A 29 -4.80 -0.64 3.36
C MET A 29 -4.90 -2.11 3.73
N GLN A 30 -6.11 -2.66 3.65
CA GLN A 30 -6.36 -4.05 4.03
C GLN A 30 -5.90 -5.04 2.96
N SER A 31 -5.69 -6.29 3.36
CA SER A 31 -5.26 -7.37 2.46
C SER A 31 -6.35 -7.80 1.48
N ASP A 32 -7.60 -7.41 1.68
CA ASP A 32 -8.70 -7.62 0.73
C ASP A 32 -8.79 -6.50 -0.32
N GLY A 33 -7.92 -5.49 -0.28
CA GLY A 33 -7.97 -4.37 -1.23
C GLY A 33 -8.87 -3.22 -0.80
N ASN A 34 -9.41 -3.22 0.43
CA ASN A 34 -10.20 -2.12 0.96
C ASN A 34 -9.34 -1.10 1.73
N LEU A 35 -9.37 0.16 1.31
CA LEU A 35 -8.71 1.25 2.02
C LEU A 35 -9.69 1.83 3.03
N VAL A 36 -9.36 1.78 4.32
CA VAL A 36 -10.31 2.10 5.40
C VAL A 36 -9.69 3.05 6.41
N VAL A 37 -10.47 4.06 6.80
CA VAL A 37 -10.17 4.92 7.95
C VAL A 37 -10.83 4.33 9.18
N TYR A 38 -10.04 4.06 10.21
CA TYR A 38 -10.49 3.48 11.47
C TYR A 38 -10.39 4.49 12.60
N SER A 39 -11.43 4.53 13.44
CA SER A 39 -11.33 5.17 14.76
C SER A 39 -10.48 4.33 15.71
N PRO A 40 -9.75 4.93 16.67
CA PRO A 40 -8.79 4.21 17.51
C PRO A 40 -9.45 3.27 18.53
N SER A 41 -10.64 3.61 19.02
CA SER A 41 -11.36 2.77 19.98
C SER A 41 -12.10 1.65 19.24
N GLY A 42 -11.60 0.41 19.37
CA GLY A 42 -12.27 -0.79 18.87
C GLY A 42 -12.21 -0.99 17.36
N ASN A 43 -11.29 -0.30 16.65
CA ASN A 43 -11.13 -0.41 15.19
C ASN A 43 -12.47 -0.29 14.43
N ARG A 44 -13.34 0.64 14.84
CA ARG A 44 -14.59 0.88 14.10
C ARG A 44 -14.28 1.62 12.80
N PRO A 45 -14.68 1.11 11.62
CA PRO A 45 -14.50 1.81 10.36
C PRO A 45 -15.39 3.05 10.32
N ILE A 46 -14.82 4.19 9.91
CA ILE A 46 -15.56 5.45 9.75
C ILE A 46 -15.66 5.89 8.28
N TRP A 47 -14.81 5.34 7.41
CA TRP A 47 -14.89 5.50 5.95
C TRP A 47 -14.20 4.30 5.29
N ALA A 48 -14.67 3.89 4.11
CA ALA A 48 -14.06 2.84 3.31
C ALA A 48 -14.15 3.18 1.81
N SER A 49 -13.16 2.74 1.02
CA SER A 49 -13.20 2.82 -0.44
C SER A 49 -14.22 1.86 -1.05
N ASN A 50 -14.66 0.85 -0.30
CA ASN A 50 -15.58 -0.21 -0.72
C ASN A 50 -15.05 -1.02 -1.92
N THR A 51 -13.74 -1.25 -1.92
CA THR A 51 -13.02 -1.96 -2.99
C THR A 51 -12.59 -3.35 -2.57
N GLN A 52 -13.19 -3.91 -1.50
CA GLN A 52 -12.90 -5.27 -1.06
C GLN A 52 -13.09 -6.28 -2.18
N GLY A 53 -12.08 -7.12 -2.37
CA GLY A 53 -12.01 -8.19 -3.35
C GLY A 53 -11.36 -9.43 -2.74
N GLU A 54 -10.56 -10.13 -3.54
CA GLU A 54 -9.81 -11.29 -3.06
C GLU A 54 -8.70 -10.88 -2.08
N ASN A 55 -8.38 -11.77 -1.14
CA ASN A 55 -7.26 -11.57 -0.24
C ASN A 55 -5.93 -11.65 -1.01
N GLY A 56 -5.06 -10.66 -0.84
CA GLY A 56 -3.79 -10.56 -1.56
C GLY A 56 -2.98 -9.31 -1.19
N ASN A 57 -2.02 -8.98 -2.05
CA ASN A 57 -1.17 -7.80 -1.88
C ASN A 57 -1.72 -6.65 -2.71
N TYR A 58 -2.02 -5.53 -2.04
CA TYR A 58 -2.50 -4.30 -2.63
C TYR A 58 -1.59 -3.13 -2.24
N VAL A 59 -1.52 -2.13 -3.10
CA VAL A 59 -0.80 -0.87 -2.84
C VAL A 59 -1.70 0.31 -3.17
N CYS A 60 -1.71 1.32 -2.30
CA CYS A 60 -2.35 2.61 -2.56
C CYS A 60 -1.25 3.61 -2.96
N ILE A 61 -1.36 4.21 -4.14
CA ILE A 61 -0.34 5.08 -4.72
C ILE A 61 -0.94 6.44 -5.04
N VAL A 62 -0.26 7.51 -4.58
CA VAL A 62 -0.47 8.86 -5.11
C VAL A 62 0.37 9.02 -6.37
N GLN A 63 -0.28 9.27 -7.49
CA GLN A 63 0.35 9.31 -8.81
C GLN A 63 0.74 10.74 -9.20
N LYS A 64 1.61 10.86 -10.21
CA LYS A 64 2.10 12.15 -10.73
C LYS A 64 1.01 13.05 -11.34
N ASP A 65 -0.12 12.46 -11.71
CA ASP A 65 -1.28 13.14 -12.30
C ASP A 65 -2.30 13.62 -11.25
N ARG A 66 -1.95 13.51 -9.96
CA ARG A 66 -2.79 13.82 -8.78
C ARG A 66 -3.91 12.82 -8.52
N ASN A 67 -3.89 11.65 -9.14
CA ASN A 67 -4.81 10.57 -8.80
C ASN A 67 -4.30 9.76 -7.60
N VAL A 68 -5.23 9.16 -6.84
CA VAL A 68 -4.92 8.21 -5.77
C VAL A 68 -5.58 6.88 -6.12
N VAL A 69 -4.75 5.86 -6.36
CA VAL A 69 -5.20 4.61 -6.96
C VAL A 69 -4.76 3.41 -6.12
N ILE A 70 -5.69 2.48 -5.93
CA ILE A 70 -5.43 1.17 -5.35
C ILE A 70 -5.12 0.20 -6.49
N TYR A 71 -3.95 -0.44 -6.43
CA TYR A 71 -3.53 -1.50 -7.35
C TYR A 71 -3.44 -2.84 -6.63
N GLY A 72 -3.89 -3.89 -7.30
CA GLY A 72 -3.76 -5.27 -6.86
C GLY A 72 -4.66 -6.23 -7.64
N THR A 73 -4.62 -7.53 -7.34
CA THR A 73 -3.56 -8.20 -6.58
C THR A 73 -2.24 -8.23 -7.37
N ALA A 74 -1.12 -8.49 -6.69
CA ALA A 74 0.16 -8.68 -7.35
C ALA A 74 0.07 -9.80 -8.39
N ARG A 75 0.33 -9.48 -9.66
CA ARG A 75 0.24 -10.44 -10.78
C ARG A 75 1.49 -11.29 -10.94
N TRP A 76 2.65 -10.74 -10.58
CA TRP A 76 3.93 -11.43 -10.63
C TRP A 76 4.88 -10.80 -9.62
N ALA A 77 5.79 -11.61 -9.07
CA ALA A 77 6.87 -11.15 -8.21
C ALA A 77 8.15 -11.97 -8.47
N THR A 78 9.31 -11.36 -8.26
CA THR A 78 10.61 -12.08 -8.34
C THR A 78 10.80 -13.11 -7.23
N GLY A 79 10.04 -13.02 -6.13
CA GLY A 79 10.16 -13.92 -4.98
C GLY A 79 11.44 -13.75 -4.16
N THR A 80 12.12 -12.60 -4.28
CA THR A 80 13.46 -12.36 -3.67
C THR A 80 13.41 -11.59 -2.34
N TYR A 81 12.27 -11.62 -1.64
CA TYR A 81 12.11 -10.95 -0.35
C TYR A 81 13.11 -11.49 0.69
N THR A 82 13.80 -10.61 1.41
CA THR A 82 14.87 -10.94 2.36
C THR A 82 14.38 -11.09 3.81
N GLY A 83 13.15 -11.58 4.01
CA GLY A 83 12.54 -11.76 5.34
C GLY A 83 13.02 -13.02 6.06
N THR A 84 13.82 -12.84 7.13
CA THR A 84 14.27 -13.78 8.18
C THR A 84 14.35 -15.27 7.83
N VAL A 85 15.51 -15.72 7.34
CA VAL A 85 15.95 -17.11 7.58
C VAL A 85 16.47 -17.17 9.02
N GLY A 86 15.97 -18.11 9.82
CA GLY A 86 16.33 -18.32 11.23
C GLY A 86 17.77 -18.82 11.46
N ILE A 87 18.76 -18.12 10.92
CA ILE A 87 20.18 -18.27 11.26
C ILE A 87 20.76 -16.87 11.47
N SER A 88 21.09 -16.58 12.72
CA SER A 88 21.79 -15.37 13.13
C SER A 88 23.17 -15.34 12.47
N GLY A 89 23.35 -14.50 11.44
CA GLY A 89 24.65 -14.26 10.85
C GLY A 89 24.56 -13.59 9.49
N PHE A 90 24.62 -12.26 9.49
CA PHE A 90 24.95 -11.38 8.36
C PHE A 90 24.04 -11.45 7.12
N ALA A 91 23.07 -10.53 7.04
CA ALA A 91 22.53 -10.09 5.76
C ALA A 91 22.89 -8.61 5.58
N THR A 92 24.10 -8.34 5.08
CA THR A 92 24.37 -7.06 4.41
C THR A 92 23.48 -7.03 3.17
N GLY A 93 22.48 -6.14 3.16
CA GLY A 93 21.59 -5.96 2.02
C GLY A 93 22.40 -5.60 0.78
N MET A 94 22.63 -6.57 -0.10
CA MET A 94 23.09 -6.30 -1.45
C MET A 94 21.90 -5.79 -2.26
N ALA A 95 22.07 -4.64 -2.91
CA ALA A 95 21.15 -4.21 -3.95
C ALA A 95 21.07 -5.31 -5.02
N GLY A 96 19.88 -5.84 -5.28
CA GLY A 96 19.65 -6.75 -6.39
C GLY A 96 19.80 -6.01 -7.72
N ILE A 97 20.49 -6.62 -8.68
CA ILE A 97 20.57 -6.09 -10.05
C ILE A 97 19.60 -6.90 -10.92
N ILE A 98 18.63 -6.23 -11.56
CA ILE A 98 17.87 -6.85 -12.65
C ILE A 98 18.68 -6.68 -13.93
N LYS A 99 19.17 -7.80 -14.49
CA LYS A 99 19.84 -7.81 -15.80
C LYS A 99 18.98 -8.62 -16.76
N SER A 100 18.75 -8.07 -17.95
CA SER A 100 18.35 -8.90 -19.08
C SER A 100 19.57 -9.73 -19.46
N VAL A 101 19.50 -11.05 -19.27
CA VAL A 101 20.57 -11.96 -19.67
C VAL A 101 20.16 -12.57 -21.00
N THR A 102 20.83 -12.15 -22.06
CA THR A 102 20.84 -12.85 -23.34
C THR A 102 22.12 -13.68 -23.35
N ASP A 103 22.01 -15.01 -23.26
CA ASP A 103 22.87 -15.97 -23.98
C ASP A 103 22.66 -17.42 -23.53
N LYS A 104 22.32 -18.28 -24.48
CA LYS A 104 22.95 -19.60 -24.61
C LYS A 104 23.36 -19.74 -26.07
N SER A 105 24.66 -19.64 -26.31
CA SER A 105 25.30 -20.11 -27.54
C SER A 105 24.67 -21.44 -27.96
N ALA A 106 24.08 -21.47 -29.15
CA ALA A 106 23.67 -22.71 -29.80
C ALA A 106 24.90 -23.64 -29.86
N LYS A 107 24.76 -24.83 -29.30
CA LYS A 107 25.55 -26.00 -29.70
C LYS A 107 24.57 -27.01 -30.26
#